data_AF-A0A352NNY3-F1
#
_entry.id   AF-A0A352NNY3-F1
#
_cell.length_a   1.000
_cell.length_b   1.000
_cell.length_c   1.000
_cell.angle_alpha   90.00
_cell.angle_beta   90.00
_cell.angle_gamma   90.00
#
_symmetry.space_group_name_H-M   'P 1'
#
loop_
_entity.id
_entity.type
_entity.pdbx_description
1 polymer ?
#
loop_
_entity_poly.entity_id
_entity_poly.type
_entity_poly.pdbx_seq_one_letter_code
_entity_poly.pdbx_strand_id
1 'polypeptide(L)'
;MTYTVTRTMPDEYVGIIPWQLEVVKTTQSRVHASEHNYTHISGTAKTIYILQILDDGGGLNLTTNNTYRDLFDLVSDFDLNISTRKAGTLSQISSGNVTRKDENGVNQTVHYSNLNEYLNTFDMLILGFEDCYGELDRAAANAVVDFINNPSGKAVL
;
A
#
# COMPACT_ATOMS: atom_id res chain seq x y z
N MET A 1 -23.27 35.99 13.38
CA MET A 1 -23.49 34.57 13.68
C MET A 1 -22.27 33.82 13.19
N THR A 2 -21.61 33.06 14.06
CA THR A 2 -20.42 32.27 13.72
C THR A 2 -20.82 30.80 13.79
N TYR A 3 -20.58 30.05 12.73
CA TYR A 3 -20.92 28.63 12.65
C TYR A 3 -19.62 27.83 12.65
N THR A 4 -19.55 26.79 13.47
CA THR A 4 -18.41 25.87 13.56
C THR A 4 -18.88 24.48 13.16
N VAL A 5 -18.11 23.81 12.30
CA VAL A 5 -18.34 22.42 11.89
C VAL A 5 -17.20 21.58 12.46
N THR A 6 -17.55 20.54 13.22
CA THR A 6 -16.58 19.61 13.82
C THR A 6 -16.94 18.19 13.41
N ARG A 7 -15.95 17.41 12.98
CA ARG A 7 -16.07 15.98 12.70
C ARG A 7 -15.05 15.22 13.54
N THR A 8 -15.52 14.29 14.35
CA THR A 8 -14.65 13.32 15.03
C THR A 8 -14.25 12.25 14.04
N MET A 9 -12.95 12.01 13.87
CA MET A 9 -12.44 10.92 13.04
C MET A 9 -12.47 9.62 13.84
N PRO A 10 -12.80 8.46 13.23
CA PRO A 10 -12.64 7.17 13.88
C PRO A 10 -11.18 6.91 14.29
N ASP A 11 -10.96 6.26 15.44
CA ASP A 11 -9.62 5.97 15.99
C ASP A 11 -8.78 5.03 15.11
N GLU A 12 -9.43 4.38 14.13
CA GLU A 12 -8.80 3.43 13.21
C GLU A 12 -7.88 4.09 12.17
N TYR A 13 -7.89 5.42 12.02
CA TYR A 13 -7.05 6.11 11.05
C TYR A 13 -5.72 6.55 11.66
N VAL A 14 -4.61 6.13 11.04
CA VAL A 14 -3.24 6.48 11.44
C VAL A 14 -2.51 7.08 10.24
N GLY A 15 -1.71 8.13 10.46
CA GLY A 15 -0.96 8.82 9.43
C GLY A 15 -1.66 10.06 8.89
N ILE A 16 -1.31 10.46 7.66
CA ILE A 16 -1.82 11.68 7.00
C ILE A 16 -3.15 11.38 6.32
N ILE A 17 -4.22 12.03 6.76
CA ILE A 17 -5.56 11.91 6.17
C ILE A 17 -5.87 13.18 5.39
N PRO A 18 -5.86 13.15 4.05
CA PRO A 18 -6.33 14.27 3.26
C PRO A 18 -7.86 14.39 3.39
N TRP A 19 -8.37 15.61 3.54
CA TRP A 19 -9.80 15.87 3.55
C TRP A 19 -10.15 17.12 2.76
N GLN A 20 -11.38 17.13 2.24
CA GLN A 20 -12.00 18.27 1.59
C GLN A 20 -13.30 18.59 2.30
N LEU A 21 -13.45 19.82 2.77
CA LEU A 21 -14.71 20.34 3.27
C LEU A 21 -15.35 21.16 2.15
N GLU A 22 -16.50 20.73 1.66
CA GLU A 22 -17.30 21.48 0.68
C GLU A 22 -18.61 21.96 1.31
N VAL A 23 -18.88 23.26 1.20
CA VAL A 23 -20.16 23.85 1.62
C VAL A 23 -20.95 24.23 0.39
N VAL A 24 -22.12 23.62 0.22
CA VAL A 24 -23.04 23.89 -0.88
C VAL A 24 -24.32 24.52 -0.35
N LYS A 25 -24.69 25.68 -0.90
CA LYS A 25 -25.97 26.30 -0.58
C LYS A 25 -27.09 25.57 -1.34
N THR A 26 -27.94 24.83 -0.63
CA THR A 26 -28.99 23.96 -1.21
C THR A 26 -29.97 24.65 -2.15
N THR A 27 -30.10 25.98 -2.06
CA THR A 27 -31.00 26.78 -2.91
C THR A 27 -30.33 27.41 -4.13
N GLN A 28 -28.98 27.34 -4.25
CA GLN A 28 -28.21 27.95 -5.33
C GLN A 28 -27.01 27.06 -5.71
N SER A 29 -27.15 26.27 -6.78
CA SER A 29 -26.16 25.29 -7.28
C SER A 29 -24.85 25.87 -7.82
N ARG A 30 -24.58 27.17 -7.65
CA ARG A 30 -23.35 27.84 -8.14
C ARG A 30 -22.52 28.46 -7.03
N VAL A 31 -22.94 28.35 -5.77
CA VAL A 31 -22.17 28.86 -4.62
C VAL A 31 -21.58 27.67 -3.87
N HIS A 32 -20.31 27.42 -4.15
CA HIS A 32 -19.49 26.41 -3.50
C HIS A 32 -18.30 27.11 -2.85
N ALA A 33 -18.01 26.75 -1.60
CA ALA A 33 -16.73 27.05 -0.97
C ALA A 33 -16.12 25.72 -0.57
N SER A 34 -14.86 25.49 -0.94
CA SER A 34 -14.13 24.29 -0.55
C SER A 34 -12.80 24.64 0.09
N GLU A 35 -12.44 23.86 1.10
CA GLU A 35 -11.12 23.89 1.72
C GLU A 35 -10.53 22.48 1.70
N HIS A 36 -9.25 22.39 1.33
CA HIS A 36 -8.50 21.15 1.34
C HIS A 36 -7.44 21.27 2.42
N ASN A 37 -7.34 20.26 3.26
CA ASN A 37 -6.26 20.18 4.24
C ASN A 37 -5.92 18.73 4.53
N TYR A 38 -4.98 18.53 5.45
CA TYR A 38 -4.65 17.22 5.96
C TYR A 38 -4.63 17.25 7.48
N THR A 39 -4.95 16.12 8.08
CA THR A 39 -4.78 15.90 9.51
C THR A 39 -3.79 14.77 9.70
N HIS A 40 -2.78 14.97 10.55
CA HIS A 40 -1.92 13.88 11.02
C HIS A 40 -2.50 13.32 12.30
N ILE A 41 -2.75 12.01 12.32
CA ILE A 41 -3.16 11.29 13.53
C ILE A 41 -2.00 10.37 13.93
N SER A 42 -1.39 10.70 15.06
CA SER A 42 -0.42 9.83 15.72
C SER A 42 -1.19 8.70 16.41
N GLY A 43 -0.95 7.46 15.99
CA GLY A 43 -1.60 6.28 16.54
C GLY A 43 -0.65 5.08 16.57
N THR A 44 -1.19 3.89 16.81
CA THR A 44 -0.39 2.65 16.73
C THR A 44 0.13 2.48 15.31
N ALA A 45 1.44 2.32 15.16
CA ALA A 45 2.07 2.14 13.86
C ALA A 45 1.41 1.00 13.09
N LYS A 46 0.99 1.26 11.85
CA LYS A 46 0.36 0.25 11.00
C LYS A 46 1.42 -0.47 10.17
N THR A 47 1.38 -1.80 10.17
CA THR A 47 2.26 -2.57 9.29
C THR A 47 1.75 -2.54 7.86
N ILE A 48 2.59 -2.08 6.92
CA ILE A 48 2.32 -2.12 5.48
C ILE A 48 3.13 -3.25 4.87
N TYR A 49 2.45 -4.18 4.19
CA TYR A 49 3.08 -5.30 3.50
C TYR A 49 3.38 -4.95 2.05
N ILE A 50 4.66 -4.92 1.70
CA ILE A 50 5.15 -4.50 0.39
C ILE A 50 5.87 -5.67 -0.27
N LEU A 51 5.51 -6.00 -1.51
CA LEU A 51 6.27 -6.92 -2.35
C LEU A 51 7.00 -6.15 -3.44
N GLN A 52 8.32 -6.17 -3.40
CA GLN A 52 9.16 -5.70 -4.50
C GLN A 52 9.44 -6.84 -5.48
N ILE A 53 9.05 -6.64 -6.74
CA ILE A 53 9.41 -7.51 -7.86
C ILE A 53 10.71 -6.97 -8.46
N LEU A 54 11.77 -7.76 -8.33
CA LEU A 54 13.11 -7.47 -8.84
C LEU A 54 13.29 -8.06 -10.23
N ASP A 55 14.08 -7.38 -11.05
CA ASP A 55 14.66 -8.00 -12.24
C ASP A 55 15.56 -9.20 -11.86
N ASP A 56 15.62 -10.18 -12.75
CA ASP A 56 16.47 -11.36 -12.60
C ASP A 56 17.96 -11.02 -12.68
N GLY A 57 18.29 -9.97 -13.44
CA GLY A 57 19.64 -9.41 -13.62
C GLY A 57 20.15 -8.54 -12.47
N GLY A 58 19.27 -8.18 -11.52
CA GLY A 58 19.60 -7.39 -10.34
C GLY A 58 19.00 -5.98 -10.35
N GLY A 59 19.32 -5.18 -9.34
CA GLY A 59 18.78 -3.83 -9.18
C GLY A 59 18.75 -3.39 -7.72
N LEU A 60 18.11 -2.24 -7.48
CA LEU A 60 17.90 -1.74 -6.12
C LEU A 60 17.04 -2.73 -5.32
N ASN A 61 17.60 -3.35 -4.30
CA ASN A 61 16.86 -4.21 -3.39
C ASN A 61 16.62 -3.47 -2.06
N LEU A 62 15.36 -3.14 -1.78
CA LEU A 62 14.98 -2.37 -0.59
C LEU A 62 15.18 -3.16 0.72
N THR A 63 15.21 -4.49 0.66
CA THR A 63 15.46 -5.33 1.86
C THR A 63 16.92 -5.33 2.28
N THR A 64 17.85 -5.01 1.38
CA THR A 64 19.30 -5.05 1.66
C THR A 64 19.98 -3.69 1.55
N ASN A 65 19.33 -2.68 0.97
CA ASN A 65 19.90 -1.35 0.85
C ASN A 65 19.79 -0.56 2.17
N ASN A 66 20.93 -0.33 2.84
CA ASN A 66 20.95 0.36 4.13
C ASN A 66 20.41 1.78 4.09
N THR A 67 20.71 2.55 3.03
CA THR A 67 20.23 3.95 2.92
C THR A 67 18.70 4.02 2.96
N TYR A 68 18.01 3.14 2.22
CA TYR A 68 16.55 3.12 2.23
C TYR A 68 15.99 2.58 3.55
N ARG A 69 16.63 1.58 4.14
CA ARG A 69 16.23 1.07 5.47
C ARG A 69 16.32 2.16 6.53
N ASP A 70 17.39 2.94 6.54
CA ASP A 70 17.54 4.07 7.46
C ASP A 70 16.46 5.13 7.23
N LEU A 71 16.05 5.37 5.98
CA LEU A 71 14.94 6.28 5.65
C LEU A 71 13.58 5.73 6.08
N PHE A 72 13.35 4.42 5.99
CA PHE A 72 12.12 3.78 6.45
C PHE A 72 11.99 3.86 7.97
N ASP A 73 13.09 3.72 8.71
CA ASP A 73 13.13 3.85 10.17
C ASP A 73 12.78 5.27 10.65
N LEU A 74 12.87 6.29 9.78
CA LEU A 74 12.44 7.66 10.09
C LEU A 74 10.92 7.84 10.04
N VAL A 75 10.16 6.89 9.48
CA VAL A 75 8.71 6.99 9.33
C VAL A 75 8.02 6.21 10.46
N SER A 76 7.85 6.87 11.62
CA SER A 76 7.34 6.20 12.84
C SER A 76 5.86 5.78 12.80
N ASP A 77 5.08 6.31 11.86
CA ASP A 77 3.64 6.00 11.74
C ASP A 77 3.38 4.64 11.08
N PHE A 78 4.40 4.06 10.42
CA PHE A 78 4.26 2.83 9.64
C PHE A 78 5.39 1.85 9.91
N ASP A 79 5.06 0.57 10.02
CA ASP A 79 6.02 -0.53 10.07
C ASP A 79 6.08 -1.16 8.66
N LEU A 80 7.15 -0.91 7.91
CA LEU A 80 7.25 -1.39 6.53
C LEU A 80 7.80 -2.82 6.49
N ASN A 81 6.93 -3.78 6.14
CA ASN A 81 7.33 -5.16 5.90
C ASN A 81 7.58 -5.37 4.40
N ILE A 82 8.85 -5.27 3.99
CA ILE A 82 9.25 -5.40 2.60
C ILE A 82 9.74 -6.82 2.32
N SER A 83 9.15 -7.45 1.31
CA SER A 83 9.57 -8.74 0.75
C SER A 83 10.02 -8.56 -0.70
N THR A 84 10.91 -9.41 -1.18
CA THR A 84 11.37 -9.37 -2.58
C THR A 84 11.14 -10.69 -3.31
N ARG A 85 10.78 -10.62 -4.60
CA ARG A 85 10.73 -11.77 -5.51
C ARG A 85 11.35 -11.40 -6.85
N LYS A 86 11.96 -12.37 -7.53
CA LYS A 86 12.45 -12.16 -8.90
C LYS A 86 11.31 -12.35 -9.89
N ALA A 87 11.26 -11.50 -10.93
CA ALA A 87 10.24 -11.52 -11.97
C ALA A 87 10.07 -12.93 -12.61
N GLY A 88 11.17 -13.55 -13.05
CA GLY A 88 11.16 -14.88 -13.68
C GLY A 88 10.73 -16.04 -12.77
N THR A 89 10.51 -15.80 -11.48
CA THR A 89 10.03 -16.82 -10.52
C THR A 89 8.55 -16.68 -10.16
N LEU A 90 7.87 -15.62 -10.59
CA LEU A 90 6.51 -15.33 -10.15
C LEU A 90 5.50 -16.37 -10.64
N SER A 91 5.59 -16.84 -11.88
CA SER A 91 4.67 -17.88 -12.40
C SER A 91 4.84 -19.25 -11.76
N GLN A 92 5.95 -19.47 -11.03
CA GLN A 92 6.20 -20.71 -10.30
C GLN A 92 5.46 -20.71 -8.94
N ILE A 93 4.86 -19.59 -8.53
CA ILE A 93 4.11 -19.49 -7.29
C ILE A 93 2.78 -20.24 -7.43
N SER A 94 2.71 -21.40 -6.77
CA SER A 94 1.54 -22.27 -6.74
C SER A 94 0.74 -22.10 -5.47
N SER A 95 1.20 -22.59 -4.32
CA SER A 95 0.53 -22.39 -3.04
C SER A 95 1.52 -22.27 -1.90
N GLY A 96 1.07 -21.71 -0.78
CA GLY A 96 1.92 -21.55 0.39
C GLY A 96 1.28 -20.66 1.44
N ASN A 97 2.12 -20.16 2.33
CA ASN A 97 1.70 -19.33 3.45
C ASN A 97 2.61 -18.12 3.57
N VAL A 98 2.03 -16.98 3.94
CA VAL A 98 2.77 -15.80 4.41
C VAL A 98 2.36 -15.48 5.84
N THR A 99 3.23 -14.80 6.57
CA THR A 99 2.91 -14.32 7.92
C THR A 99 2.54 -12.84 7.85
N ARG A 100 1.37 -12.47 8.37
CA ARG A 100 0.94 -11.08 8.52
C ARG A 100 0.53 -10.81 9.96
N LYS A 101 0.75 -9.60 10.44
CA LYS A 101 0.22 -9.11 11.71
C LYS A 101 -1.23 -8.70 11.51
N ASP A 102 -2.08 -9.04 12.45
CA ASP A 102 -3.44 -8.53 12.51
C ASP A 102 -3.50 -7.12 13.12
N GLU A 103 -4.72 -6.61 13.28
CA GLU A 103 -5.01 -5.31 13.89
C GLU A 103 -4.46 -5.15 15.32
N ASN A 104 -4.19 -6.26 16.01
CA ASN A 104 -3.62 -6.29 17.36
C ASN A 104 -2.10 -6.54 17.35
N GLY A 105 -1.47 -6.60 16.17
CA GLY A 105 -0.05 -6.84 16.01
C GLY A 105 0.37 -8.31 16.16
N VAL A 106 -0.58 -9.25 16.18
CA VAL A 106 -0.30 -10.68 16.36
C VAL A 106 -0.05 -11.34 15.02
N ASN A 107 1.00 -12.16 14.94
CA ASN A 107 1.32 -12.92 13.73
C ASN A 107 0.20 -13.94 13.41
N GLN A 108 -0.33 -13.83 12.21
CA GLN A 108 -1.29 -14.72 11.58
C GLN A 108 -0.70 -15.33 10.30
N THR A 109 -1.07 -16.57 10.03
CA THR A 109 -0.70 -17.27 8.81
C THR A 109 -1.80 -17.07 7.76
N VAL A 110 -1.46 -16.45 6.64
CA VAL A 110 -2.36 -16.27 5.49
C VAL A 110 -1.98 -17.29 4.41
N HIS A 111 -2.91 -18.18 4.09
CA HIS A 111 -2.76 -19.15 3.02
C HIS A 111 -3.06 -18.52 1.66
N TYR A 112 -2.33 -18.92 0.63
CA TYR A 112 -2.62 -18.58 -0.77
C TYR A 112 -2.52 -19.83 -1.64
N SER A 113 -3.39 -19.91 -2.64
CA SER A 113 -3.57 -21.08 -3.51
C SER A 113 -3.07 -20.87 -4.95
N ASN A 114 -2.72 -19.63 -5.29
CA ASN A 114 -2.22 -19.23 -6.60
C ASN A 114 -1.48 -17.88 -6.52
N LEU A 115 -0.86 -17.45 -7.63
CA LEU A 115 -0.15 -16.19 -7.73
C LEU A 115 -1.04 -14.96 -7.43
N ASN A 116 -2.28 -14.93 -7.89
CA ASN A 116 -3.18 -13.78 -7.64
C ASN A 116 -3.47 -13.64 -6.14
N GLU A 117 -3.77 -14.75 -5.46
CA GLU A 117 -3.96 -14.78 -4.01
C GLU A 117 -2.68 -14.38 -3.26
N TYR A 118 -1.52 -14.86 -3.73
CA TYR A 118 -0.22 -14.46 -3.17
C TYR A 118 0.00 -12.94 -3.25
N LEU A 119 -0.17 -12.33 -4.43
CA LEU A 119 -0.04 -10.88 -4.59
C LEU A 119 -1.06 -10.15 -3.72
N ASN A 120 -2.28 -10.67 -3.60
CA ASN A 120 -3.32 -10.12 -2.74
C ASN A 120 -3.03 -10.22 -1.24
N THR A 121 -1.98 -10.92 -0.81
CA THR A 121 -1.52 -10.85 0.58
C THR A 121 -0.75 -9.57 0.91
N PHE A 122 -0.31 -8.81 -0.10
CA PHE A 122 0.40 -7.54 0.06
C PHE A 122 -0.55 -6.34 -0.11
N ASP A 123 -0.17 -5.23 0.51
CA ASP A 123 -0.87 -3.94 0.43
C ASP A 123 -0.32 -3.08 -0.73
N MET A 124 0.95 -3.32 -1.10
CA MET A 124 1.63 -2.62 -2.18
C MET A 124 2.52 -3.56 -3.01
N LEU A 125 2.54 -3.37 -4.32
CA LEU A 125 3.55 -3.93 -5.21
C LEU A 125 4.51 -2.83 -5.68
N ILE A 126 5.81 -3.14 -5.73
CA ILE A 126 6.82 -2.30 -6.38
C ILE A 126 7.37 -3.09 -7.56
N LEU A 127 7.16 -2.60 -8.77
CA LEU A 127 7.65 -3.19 -10.01
C LEU A 127 9.00 -2.56 -10.34
N GLY A 128 10.09 -3.11 -9.81
CA GLY A 128 11.44 -2.63 -10.09
C GLY A 128 11.67 -1.14 -9.76
N PHE A 129 12.81 -0.62 -10.21
CA PHE A 129 13.12 0.81 -10.23
C PHE A 129 13.89 1.10 -11.52
N GLU A 130 13.65 2.28 -12.12
CA GLU A 130 14.26 2.68 -13.39
C GLU A 130 14.04 1.63 -14.50
N ASP A 131 15.01 1.37 -15.37
CA ASP A 131 14.89 0.42 -16.49
C ASP A 131 15.03 -1.05 -16.05
N CYS A 132 15.11 -1.33 -14.74
CA CYS A 132 15.27 -2.68 -14.20
C CYS A 132 13.93 -3.32 -13.84
N TYR A 133 12.98 -3.34 -14.80
CA TYR A 133 11.79 -4.18 -14.71
C TYR A 133 12.14 -5.55 -15.29
N GLY A 134 12.05 -6.60 -14.47
CA GLY A 134 12.25 -7.95 -14.98
C GLY A 134 11.14 -8.35 -15.94
N GLU A 135 11.48 -9.15 -16.96
CA GLU A 135 10.50 -9.68 -17.89
C GLU A 135 9.48 -10.54 -17.14
N LEU A 136 8.23 -10.09 -17.15
CA LEU A 136 7.10 -10.85 -16.63
C LEU A 136 6.57 -11.74 -17.74
N ASP A 137 6.42 -13.03 -17.45
CA ASP A 137 5.63 -13.87 -18.34
C ASP A 137 4.15 -13.48 -18.31
N ARG A 138 3.38 -14.03 -19.25
CA ARG A 138 1.96 -13.70 -19.40
C ARG A 138 1.13 -13.97 -18.14
N ALA A 139 1.45 -15.02 -17.37
CA ALA A 139 0.69 -15.33 -16.16
C ALA A 139 0.98 -14.31 -15.06
N ALA A 140 2.25 -13.96 -14.87
CA ALA A 140 2.66 -12.93 -13.92
C ALA A 140 2.13 -11.53 -14.30
N ALA A 141 2.18 -11.18 -15.59
CA ALA A 141 1.64 -9.90 -16.08
C ALA A 141 0.13 -9.80 -15.83
N ASN A 142 -0.64 -10.86 -16.14
CA ASN A 142 -2.07 -10.88 -15.86
C ASN A 142 -2.37 -10.76 -14.36
N ALA A 143 -1.60 -11.44 -13.51
CA ALA A 143 -1.76 -11.37 -12.06
C ALA A 143 -1.52 -9.95 -11.50
N VAL A 144 -0.51 -9.25 -12.03
CA VAL A 144 -0.24 -7.84 -11.68
C VAL A 144 -1.37 -6.93 -12.16
N VAL A 145 -1.90 -7.16 -13.36
CA VAL A 145 -3.06 -6.41 -13.88
C VAL A 145 -4.30 -6.65 -13.00
N ASP A 146 -4.55 -7.90 -12.58
CA ASP A 146 -5.64 -8.24 -11.66
C ASP A 146 -5.45 -7.57 -10.29
N PHE A 147 -4.20 -7.46 -9.81
CA PHE A 147 -3.88 -6.74 -8.58
C PHE A 147 -4.18 -5.24 -8.70
N ILE A 148 -3.78 -4.60 -9.81
CA ILE A 148 -4.04 -3.17 -10.08
C ILE A 148 -5.54 -2.89 -10.17
N ASN A 149 -6.28 -3.77 -10.85
CA ASN A 149 -7.71 -3.62 -11.05
C ASN A 149 -8.53 -4.10 -9.83
N ASN A 150 -7.87 -4.53 -8.75
CA ASN A 150 -8.56 -4.99 -7.56
C ASN A 150 -9.36 -3.84 -6.93
N PRO A 151 -10.67 -3.99 -6.68
CA PRO A 151 -11.52 -2.94 -6.10
C PRO A 151 -11.11 -2.51 -4.69
N SER A 152 -10.20 -3.23 -4.03
CA SER A 152 -9.58 -2.81 -2.77
C SER A 152 -8.60 -1.63 -2.89
N GLY A 153 -8.26 -1.20 -4.11
CA GLY A 153 -7.50 0.03 -4.35
C GLY A 153 -6.03 -0.05 -3.92
N LYS A 154 -5.41 -1.21 -4.10
CA LYS A 154 -4.03 -1.47 -3.67
C LYS A 154 -3.02 -0.70 -4.50
N ALA A 155 -1.94 -0.28 -3.85
CA ALA A 155 -0.94 0.58 -4.47
C ALA A 155 0.04 -0.23 -5.34
N VAL A 156 0.40 0.33 -6.49
CA VAL A 156 1.50 -0.17 -7.32
C VAL A 156 2.43 0.98 -7.65
N LEU A 157 3.73 0.78 -7.44
CA LEU A 157 4.81 1.70 -7.80
C LEU A 157 5.65 1.11 -8.93
#